data_AF-A0A353Z8L2-F1
#
_entry.id   AF-A0A353Z8L2-F1
#
_cell.length_a   1.000
_cell.length_b   1.000
_cell.length_c   1.000
_cell.angle_alpha   90.00
_cell.angle_beta   90.00
_cell.angle_gamma   90.00
#
_symmetry.space_group_name_H-M   'P 1'
#
loop_
_entity.id
_entity.type
_entity.pdbx_description
1 polymer ?
#
loop_
_entity_poly.entity_id
_entity_poly.type
_entity_poly.pdbx_seq_one_letter_code
_entity_poly.pdbx_strand_id
1 'polypeptide(L)'
;IPYYPLSDAMLGQIVRLQLNRIKQRVEARYKIPFEYTDDVVKLVVSRCTESESGGRMIDAILTNTMLPDISREFLLRMMEGKPVLGVNVCVNNLQFEYSFG
;
A
#
# COMPACT_ATOMS: atom_id res chain seq x y z
N ILE A 1 -31.21 11.84 7.55
CA ILE A 1 -30.58 11.58 6.22
C ILE A 1 -29.99 10.17 6.30
N PRO A 2 -30.36 9.21 5.45
CA PRO A 2 -29.76 7.88 5.50
C PRO A 2 -28.32 7.95 4.99
N TYR A 3 -27.38 7.41 5.76
CA TYR A 3 -25.99 7.22 5.33
C TYR A 3 -25.97 6.03 4.37
N TYR A 4 -25.63 6.26 3.10
CA TYR A 4 -25.37 5.15 2.19
C TYR A 4 -23.98 4.57 2.51
N PRO A 5 -23.85 3.25 2.74
CA PRO A 5 -22.55 2.63 2.88
C PRO A 5 -21.70 2.95 1.64
N LEU A 6 -20.43 3.30 1.86
CA LEU A 6 -19.48 3.58 0.78
C LEU A 6 -19.42 2.34 -0.13
N SER A 7 -19.73 2.52 -1.42
CA SER A 7 -19.60 1.42 -2.38
C SER A 7 -18.13 1.01 -2.53
N ASP A 8 -17.89 -0.25 -2.87
CA ASP A 8 -16.54 -0.79 -3.13
C ASP A 8 -15.76 0.06 -4.13
N ALA A 9 -16.45 0.63 -5.12
CA ALA A 9 -15.88 1.55 -6.10
C ALA A 9 -15.34 2.83 -5.44
N MET A 10 -16.08 3.41 -4.50
CA MET A 10 -15.66 4.61 -3.77
C MET A 10 -14.52 4.29 -2.79
N LEU A 11 -14.58 3.16 -2.09
CA LEU A 11 -13.49 2.67 -1.25
C LEU A 11 -12.22 2.46 -2.08
N GLY A 12 -12.33 1.85 -3.26
CA GLY A 12 -11.22 1.66 -4.18
C GLY A 12 -10.56 2.98 -4.60
N GLN A 13 -11.33 4.04 -4.85
CA GLN A 13 -10.78 5.37 -5.14
C GLN A 13 -10.02 5.96 -3.94
N ILE A 14 -10.55 5.81 -2.73
CA ILE A 14 -9.88 6.27 -1.49
C ILE A 14 -8.57 5.51 -1.29
N VAL A 15 -8.56 4.20 -1.47
CA VAL A 15 -7.36 3.36 -1.39
C VAL A 15 -6.31 3.81 -2.39
N ARG A 16 -6.68 4.02 -3.67
CA ARG A 16 -5.76 4.52 -4.70
C ARG A 16 -5.18 5.88 -4.33
N LEU A 17 -5.98 6.79 -3.79
CA LEU A 17 -5.49 8.10 -3.34
C LEU A 17 -4.43 7.96 -2.24
N GLN A 18 -4.64 7.06 -1.28
CA GLN A 18 -3.68 6.84 -0.19
C GLN A 18 -2.42 6.10 -0.68
N LEU A 19 -2.56 5.11 -1.55
CA LEU A 19 -1.41 4.45 -2.20
C LEU A 19 -0.58 5.44 -3.02
N ASN A 20 -1.22 6.37 -3.74
CA ASN A 20 -0.51 7.42 -4.47
C ASN A 20 0.24 8.39 -3.56
N ARG A 21 -0.27 8.69 -2.36
CA ARG A 21 0.46 9.47 -1.36
C ARG A 21 1.68 8.72 -0.84
N ILE A 22 1.58 7.41 -0.66
CA ILE A 22 2.71 6.55 -0.30
C ILE A 22 3.75 6.52 -1.41
N LYS A 23 3.32 6.28 -2.65
CA LYS A 23 4.16 6.36 -3.86
C LYS A 23 4.97 7.65 -3.85
N GLN A 24 4.31 8.81 -3.76
CA GLN A 24 4.98 10.10 -3.72
C GLN A 24 6.00 10.23 -2.57
N ARG A 25 5.67 9.75 -1.37
CA ARG A 25 6.60 9.79 -0.21
C ARG A 25 7.82 8.90 -0.41
N VAL A 26 7.62 7.67 -0.91
CA VAL A 26 8.70 6.71 -1.19
C VAL A 26 9.61 7.24 -2.28
N GLU A 27 9.04 7.66 -3.42
CA GLU A 27 9.78 8.22 -4.55
C GLU A 27 10.54 9.50 -4.15
N ALA A 28 9.92 10.38 -3.36
CA ALA A 28 10.57 11.61 -2.89
C ALA A 28 11.77 11.33 -1.97
N ARG A 29 11.63 10.36 -1.06
CA ARG A 29 12.65 10.03 -0.05
C ARG A 29 13.78 9.17 -0.59
N TYR A 30 13.44 8.12 -1.33
CA TYR A 30 14.40 7.09 -1.77
C TYR A 30 14.82 7.24 -3.23
N LYS A 31 14.19 8.14 -4.00
CA LYS A 31 14.54 8.45 -5.41
C LYS A 31 14.47 7.25 -6.35
N ILE A 32 13.51 6.37 -6.10
CA ILE A 32 13.26 5.16 -6.87
C ILE A 32 11.77 5.05 -7.19
N PRO A 33 11.38 4.41 -8.31
CA PRO A 33 9.98 4.16 -8.65
C PRO A 33 9.28 3.28 -7.62
N PHE A 34 8.02 3.59 -7.35
CA PHE A 34 7.12 2.76 -6.56
C PHE A 34 5.87 2.43 -7.38
N GLU A 35 5.63 1.14 -7.63
CA GLU A 35 4.49 0.66 -8.39
C GLU A 35 3.67 -0.34 -7.58
N TYR A 36 2.37 -0.40 -7.85
CA TYR A 36 1.45 -1.36 -7.24
C TYR A 36 0.44 -1.87 -8.27
N THR A 37 -0.04 -3.09 -8.08
CA THR A 37 -1.08 -3.68 -8.94
C THR A 37 -2.49 -3.36 -8.44
N ASP A 38 -3.48 -3.47 -9.33
CA ASP A 38 -4.89 -3.29 -8.96
C ASP A 38 -5.37 -4.29 -7.90
N ASP A 39 -4.72 -5.45 -7.79
CA ASP A 39 -5.07 -6.45 -6.78
C ASP A 39 -4.72 -6.00 -5.36
N VAL A 40 -3.71 -5.12 -5.21
CA VAL A 40 -3.42 -4.44 -3.92
C VAL A 40 -4.62 -3.60 -3.49
N VAL A 41 -5.23 -2.87 -4.44
CA VAL A 41 -6.42 -2.06 -4.16
C VAL A 41 -7.58 -2.95 -3.72
N LYS A 42 -7.83 -4.05 -4.45
CA LYS A 42 -8.91 -5.00 -4.13
C LYS A 42 -8.72 -5.62 -2.75
N LEU A 43 -7.50 -6.04 -2.40
CA LEU A 43 -7.21 -6.65 -1.09
C LEU A 43 -7.40 -5.67 0.07
N VAL A 44 -7.01 -4.40 -0.10
CA VAL A 44 -7.26 -3.39 0.94
C VAL A 44 -8.76 -3.15 1.09
N VAL A 45 -9.50 -3.04 -0.01
CA VAL A 45 -10.97 -2.87 0.03
C VAL A 45 -11.65 -4.05 0.72
N SER A 46 -11.27 -5.30 0.39
CA SER A 46 -11.86 -6.49 1.01
C SER A 46 -11.61 -6.57 2.52
N ARG A 47 -10.44 -6.13 2.98
CA ARG A 47 -10.15 -6.00 4.42
C ARG A 47 -10.94 -4.88 5.08
N CYS A 48 -11.32 -3.83 4.33
CA CYS A 48 -12.08 -2.69 4.85
C CYS A 48 -13.57 -2.96 5.03
N THR A 49 -14.17 -3.82 4.20
CA THR A 49 -15.58 -4.21 4.30
C THR A 49 -15.92 -4.99 5.56
N GLU A 50 -14.92 -5.47 6.31
CA GLU A 50 -15.09 -6.22 7.55
C GLU A 50 -15.21 -5.34 8.81
N SER A 51 -15.10 -3.99 8.73
CA SER A 51 -15.18 -3.11 9.91
C SER A 51 -15.82 -1.74 9.64
N GLU A 52 -16.63 -1.25 10.59
CA GLU A 52 -17.43 0.00 10.52
C GLU A 52 -16.61 1.32 10.38
N SER A 53 -15.28 1.26 10.23
CA SER A 53 -14.36 2.41 10.25
C SER A 53 -13.57 2.62 8.95
N GLY A 54 -14.17 2.28 7.80
CA GLY A 54 -13.54 2.14 6.48
C GLY A 54 -12.37 3.08 6.14
N GLY A 55 -12.49 4.41 6.34
CA GLY A 55 -11.42 5.36 5.97
C GLY A 55 -10.18 5.34 6.88
N ARG A 56 -10.36 5.17 8.19
CA ARG A 56 -9.23 5.11 9.15
C ARG A 56 -8.48 3.79 9.07
N MET A 57 -9.18 2.72 8.72
CA MET A 57 -8.56 1.40 8.58
C MET A 57 -7.68 1.31 7.33
N ILE A 58 -8.07 1.96 6.21
CA ILE A 58 -7.20 2.08 5.03
C ILE A 58 -5.86 2.71 5.43
N ASP A 59 -5.90 3.83 6.15
CA ASP A 59 -4.69 4.51 6.61
C ASP A 59 -3.84 3.61 7.54
N ALA A 60 -4.49 2.91 8.48
CA ALA A 60 -3.80 1.99 9.38
C ALA A 60 -3.13 0.82 8.64
N ILE A 61 -3.80 0.17 7.68
CA ILE A 61 -3.22 -0.94 6.90
C ILE A 61 -2.00 -0.46 6.13
N LEU A 62 -2.14 0.67 5.44
CA LEU A 62 -1.10 1.21 4.58
C LEU A 62 0.09 1.79 5.36
N THR A 63 -0.17 2.52 6.45
CA THR A 63 0.88 3.17 7.25
C THR A 63 1.55 2.20 8.22
N ASN A 64 0.81 1.27 8.83
CA ASN A 64 1.37 0.37 9.86
C ASN A 64 1.91 -0.95 9.30
N THR A 65 1.60 -1.28 8.05
CA THR A 65 2.10 -2.52 7.41
C THR A 65 3.04 -2.18 6.26
N MET A 66 2.52 -1.52 5.22
CA MET A 66 3.24 -1.36 3.96
C MET A 66 4.53 -0.54 4.10
N LEU A 67 4.46 0.63 4.71
CA LEU A 67 5.63 1.49 4.87
C LEU A 67 6.74 0.88 5.76
N PRO A 68 6.42 0.27 6.93
CA PRO A 68 7.40 -0.45 7.74
C PRO A 68 8.10 -1.59 7.00
N ASP A 69 7.35 -2.42 6.28
CA ASP A 69 7.90 -3.56 5.53
C ASP A 69 8.88 -3.09 4.47
N ILE A 70 8.47 -2.09 3.68
CA ILE A 70 9.31 -1.44 2.67
C ILE A 70 10.58 -0.88 3.32
N SER A 71 10.44 -0.11 4.40
CA SER A 71 11.59 0.52 5.08
C SER A 71 12.59 -0.50 5.63
N ARG A 72 12.11 -1.63 6.16
CA ARG A 72 12.96 -2.72 6.65
C ARG A 72 13.79 -3.33 5.53
N GLU A 73 13.17 -3.64 4.40
CA GLU A 73 13.85 -4.22 3.23
C GLU A 73 14.88 -3.24 2.62
N PHE A 74 14.57 -1.95 2.58
CA PHE A 74 15.55 -0.92 2.20
C PHE A 74 16.79 -0.95 3.08
N LEU A 75 16.59 -1.00 4.40
CA LEU A 75 17.70 -1.01 5.35
C LEU A 75 18.54 -2.29 5.19
N LEU A 76 17.90 -3.46 5.05
CA LEU A 76 18.60 -4.73 4.85
C LEU A 76 19.46 -4.71 3.58
N ARG A 77 18.90 -4.29 2.44
CA ARG A 77 19.65 -4.22 1.18
C ARG A 77 20.76 -3.19 1.20
N MET A 78 20.55 -2.06 1.87
CA MET A 78 21.60 -1.05 2.09
C MET A 78 22.77 -1.64 2.89
N MET A 79 22.49 -2.43 3.94
CA MET A 79 23.52 -3.13 4.72
C MET A 79 24.27 -4.19 3.89
N GLU A 80 23.58 -4.84 2.95
CA GLU A 80 24.18 -5.81 2.01
C GLU A 80 24.89 -5.16 0.81
N GLY A 81 24.85 -3.83 0.67
CA GLY A 81 25.40 -3.11 -0.47
C GLY A 81 24.67 -3.37 -1.79
N LYS A 82 23.44 -3.90 -1.74
CA LYS A 82 22.62 -4.17 -2.92
C LYS A 82 21.87 -2.90 -3.32
N PRO A 83 21.98 -2.42 -4.57
CA PRO A 83 21.19 -1.31 -5.03
C PRO A 83 19.70 -1.70 -5.03
N VAL A 84 18.85 -0.73 -4.74
CA VAL A 84 17.41 -0.84 -4.96
C VAL A 84 17.06 0.13 -6.07
N LEU A 85 16.52 -0.38 -7.17
CA LEU A 85 16.17 0.39 -8.36
C LEU A 85 14.66 0.65 -8.45
N GLY A 86 13.85 -0.01 -7.62
CA GLY A 86 12.41 0.19 -7.54
C GLY A 86 11.74 -0.71 -6.49
N VAL A 87 10.49 -0.39 -6.18
CA VAL A 87 9.59 -1.22 -5.37
C VAL A 87 8.37 -1.55 -6.20
N ASN A 88 7.98 -2.82 -6.23
CA ASN A 88 6.73 -3.26 -6.79
C ASN A 88 5.92 -3.99 -5.72
N VAL A 89 4.66 -3.60 -5.56
CA VAL A 89 3.74 -4.21 -4.59
C VAL A 89 2.66 -5.00 -5.32
N CYS A 90 2.60 -6.30 -5.02
CA CYS A 90 1.64 -7.23 -5.57
C CYS A 90 0.85 -7.93 -4.46
N VAL A 91 -0.13 -8.72 -4.86
CA VAL A 91 -0.86 -9.62 -3.96
C VAL A 91 -0.57 -11.06 -4.35
N ASN A 92 -0.18 -11.85 -3.37
CA ASN A 92 0.00 -13.29 -3.50
C ASN A 92 -0.55 -13.97 -2.25
N ASN A 93 -1.33 -15.05 -2.41
CA ASN A 93 -1.99 -15.75 -1.31
C ASN A 93 -2.73 -14.83 -0.32
N LEU A 94 -3.43 -13.80 -0.81
CA LEU A 94 -4.17 -12.80 -0.02
C LEU A 94 -3.28 -11.96 0.92
N GLN A 95 -1.97 -11.92 0.66
CA GLN A 95 -0.98 -11.13 1.38
C GLN A 95 -0.28 -10.16 0.42
N PHE A 96 0.25 -9.08 0.97
CA PHE A 96 1.10 -8.17 0.20
C PHE A 96 2.45 -8.85 -0.04
N GLU A 97 2.88 -8.83 -1.29
CA GLU A 97 4.21 -9.27 -1.70
C GLU A 97 4.98 -8.07 -2.24
N TYR A 98 6.23 -7.93 -1.80
CA TYR A 98 7.11 -6.83 -2.18
C TYR A 98 8.26 -7.37 -3.00
N SER A 99 8.37 -6.87 -4.23
CA SER A 99 9.54 -7.11 -5.06
C SER A 99 10.36 -5.84 -5.16
N PHE A 100 11.66 -5.98 -4.96
CA PHE A 100 12.62 -4.89 -5.05
C PHE A 100 13.61 -5.27 -6.15
N GLY A 101 13.54 -4.54 -7.26
CA GLY A 101 14.37 -4.73 -8.46
C GLY A 101 15.23 -3.52 -8.72
#